data_AF-A0AAD8IF42-F1
#
_entry.id   AF-A0AAD8IF42-F1
#
_cell.length_a   1.000
_cell.length_b   1.000
_cell.length_c   1.000
_cell.angle_alpha   90.00
_cell.angle_beta   90.00
_cell.angle_gamma   90.00
#
_symmetry.space_group_name_H-M   'P 1'
#
loop_
_entity.id
_entity.type
_entity.pdbx_description
1 polymer ?
#
loop_
_entity_poly.entity_id
_entity_poly.type
_entity_poly.pdbx_seq_one_letter_code
_entity_poly.pdbx_strand_id
1 'polypeptide(L)'
;MLQEYLRRKEEVTRSSRSGYDFRKYKGYKGKGYDVRDDKSKLQINEVFKSSGHLKSLSDVSNVTGYKNFKKSYEEVVKKKNECRRTGTHGGIGHPDAEIIPQATSYDQACLTENLSDKVTQRHLDKLISVQMVYDVYDGNLPKEKLVYFLKDGSTFVLTDLDISMKNLEELRYVQYMFIPKDDLCVKWRKKIQSSINLHLMGLNLKNTGYAPKYIDMDGQEVEMKKGSAFIEKTLGIEYLSFSLDSEKVKLIYLEERMLRSSIEDLRAAIYQTDQDDKSLRKLRRKMIDLLLEKDDELMKQFLQKNTEFIRVSDYEGYLKQNPYIDPTSI
;
A
#
# COMPACT_ATOMS: atom_id res chain seq x y z
N MET A 1 45.74 -13.53 4.21
CA MET A 1 44.50 -13.33 5.01
C MET A 1 43.92 -11.92 4.86
N LEU A 2 44.68 -10.84 5.10
CA LEU A 2 44.16 -9.47 4.96
C LEU A 2 43.82 -9.07 3.50
N GLN A 3 44.61 -9.53 2.52
CA GLN A 3 44.34 -9.30 1.09
C GLN A 3 43.13 -10.07 0.57
N GLU A 4 42.88 -11.28 1.08
CA GLU A 4 41.68 -12.09 0.77
C GLU A 4 40.40 -11.41 1.29
N TYR A 5 40.47 -10.80 2.47
CA TYR A 5 39.38 -10.06 3.09
C TYR A 5 39.04 -8.77 2.31
N LEU A 6 40.05 -8.03 1.86
CA LEU A 6 39.85 -6.83 1.03
C LEU A 6 39.29 -7.19 -0.36
N ARG A 7 39.73 -8.30 -0.96
CA ARG A 7 39.17 -8.79 -2.23
C ARG A 7 37.69 -9.17 -2.11
N ARG A 8 37.29 -9.85 -1.03
CA ARG A 8 35.88 -10.16 -0.76
C ARG A 8 35.04 -8.92 -0.48
N LYS A 9 35.60 -7.89 0.17
CA LYS A 9 34.90 -6.63 0.42
C LYS A 9 34.66 -5.83 -0.88
N GLU A 10 35.58 -5.90 -1.85
CA GLU A 10 35.41 -5.34 -3.20
C GLU A 10 34.44 -6.15 -4.08
N GLU A 11 34.41 -7.48 -3.97
CA GLU A 11 33.43 -8.33 -4.68
C GLU A 11 31.99 -8.09 -4.16
N VAL A 12 31.81 -7.85 -2.86
CA VAL A 12 30.51 -7.48 -2.27
C VAL A 12 30.07 -6.08 -2.74
N THR A 13 30.97 -5.09 -2.80
CA THR A 13 30.62 -3.73 -3.28
C THR A 13 30.42 -3.66 -4.80
N ARG A 14 31.02 -4.55 -5.60
CA ARG A 14 30.71 -4.70 -7.03
C ARG A 14 29.38 -5.42 -7.28
N SER A 15 29.01 -6.39 -6.43
CA SER A 15 27.69 -7.04 -6.45
C SER A 15 26.54 -6.07 -6.10
N SER A 16 26.76 -5.16 -5.14
CA SER A 16 25.78 -4.14 -4.75
C SER A 16 25.62 -2.97 -5.75
N ARG A 17 26.45 -2.90 -6.80
CA ARG A 17 26.36 -1.91 -7.88
C ARG A 17 25.73 -2.47 -9.17
N SER A 18 25.22 -3.69 -9.13
CA SER A 18 24.36 -4.22 -10.19
C SER A 18 23.00 -3.53 -10.12
N GLY A 19 22.86 -2.44 -10.87
CA GLY A 19 21.59 -1.72 -11.04
C GLY A 19 20.43 -2.66 -11.33
N TYR A 20 19.28 -2.35 -10.73
CA TYR A 20 18.01 -3.01 -10.97
C TYR A 20 17.73 -3.13 -12.47
N ASP A 21 17.96 -4.31 -13.04
CA ASP A 21 17.66 -4.58 -14.44
C ASP A 21 16.17 -4.94 -14.58
N PHE A 22 15.36 -3.91 -14.86
CA PHE A 22 13.94 -4.02 -15.20
C PHE A 22 13.65 -4.95 -16.40
N ARG A 23 14.68 -5.46 -17.09
CA ARG A 23 14.53 -6.38 -18.23
C ARG A 23 14.12 -7.80 -17.88
N LYS A 24 14.14 -8.22 -16.61
CA LYS A 24 13.59 -9.53 -16.19
C LYS A 24 12.05 -9.59 -16.11
N TYR A 25 11.34 -8.47 -16.30
CA TYR A 25 9.87 -8.43 -16.37
C TYR A 25 9.31 -8.37 -17.80
N LYS A 26 10.07 -8.79 -18.82
CA LYS A 26 9.53 -9.08 -20.16
C LYS A 26 8.92 -10.48 -20.18
N GLY A 27 7.71 -10.62 -19.63
CA GLY A 27 7.04 -11.92 -19.56
C GLY A 27 5.53 -11.95 -19.32
N TYR A 28 4.82 -10.81 -19.30
CA TYR A 28 3.35 -10.82 -19.33
C TYR A 28 2.85 -9.97 -20.49
N LYS A 29 2.84 -10.59 -21.68
CA LYS A 29 1.94 -10.17 -22.75
C LYS A 29 0.52 -10.45 -22.26
N GLY A 30 -0.34 -9.43 -22.29
CA GLY A 30 -1.78 -9.64 -22.16
C GLY A 30 -2.23 -10.67 -23.18
N LYS A 31 -2.67 -11.83 -22.71
CA LYS A 31 -3.58 -12.69 -23.45
C LYS A 31 -4.95 -12.44 -22.86
N GLY A 32 -5.89 -11.99 -23.68
CA GLY A 32 -7.31 -12.07 -23.36
C GLY A 32 -7.62 -13.53 -23.04
N TYR A 33 -8.25 -13.76 -21.90
CA TYR A 33 -8.80 -15.05 -21.57
C TYR A 33 -10.29 -15.00 -21.89
N ASP A 34 -10.61 -15.64 -23.01
CA ASP A 34 -11.94 -16.12 -23.33
C ASP A 34 -12.30 -17.19 -22.29
N VAL A 35 -13.35 -16.95 -21.50
CA VAL A 35 -13.77 -17.84 -20.41
C VAL A 35 -14.62 -18.95 -21.01
N ARG A 36 -13.98 -20.08 -21.31
CA ARG A 36 -14.62 -21.39 -21.30
C ARG A 36 -13.69 -22.38 -20.62
N ASP A 37 -13.95 -22.64 -19.33
CA ASP A 37 -13.67 -23.96 -18.75
C ASP A 37 -14.39 -24.12 -17.40
N ASP A 38 -15.36 -25.05 -17.40
CA ASP A 38 -16.32 -25.37 -16.34
C ASP A 38 -15.75 -26.12 -15.12
N LYS A 39 -14.44 -26.03 -14.85
CA LYS A 39 -13.79 -26.85 -13.80
C LYS A 39 -13.45 -26.13 -12.50
N SER A 40 -13.55 -24.80 -12.45
CA SER A 40 -13.25 -24.01 -11.22
C SER A 40 -14.42 -23.93 -10.22
N LYS A 41 -15.59 -24.49 -10.54
CA LYS A 41 -16.75 -24.52 -9.63
C LYS A 41 -16.69 -25.60 -8.54
N LEU A 42 -15.75 -26.54 -8.60
CA LEU A 42 -15.74 -27.72 -7.72
C LEU A 42 -14.87 -27.61 -6.45
N GLN A 43 -13.98 -26.62 -6.34
CA GLN A 43 -13.09 -26.50 -5.17
C GLN A 43 -13.50 -25.44 -4.12
N ILE A 44 -14.47 -24.58 -4.42
CA ILE A 44 -15.00 -23.61 -3.44
C ILE A 44 -15.92 -24.30 -2.41
N ASN A 45 -16.43 -25.50 -2.72
CA ASN A 45 -17.38 -26.23 -1.86
C ASN A 45 -16.73 -26.99 -0.68
N GLU A 46 -15.41 -27.15 -0.62
CA GLU A 46 -14.77 -27.91 0.47
C GLU A 46 -14.36 -27.05 1.67
N VAL A 47 -14.12 -25.75 1.48
CA VAL A 47 -13.74 -24.84 2.57
C VAL A 47 -14.95 -24.47 3.48
N PHE A 48 -16.18 -24.73 3.03
CA PHE A 48 -17.41 -24.38 3.77
C PHE A 48 -18.10 -25.55 4.48
N LYS A 49 -17.54 -26.77 4.46
CA LYS A 49 -18.18 -27.95 5.09
C LYS A 49 -17.77 -28.24 6.54
N SER A 50 -16.82 -27.51 7.12
CA SER A 50 -16.30 -27.79 8.48
C SER A 50 -16.98 -27.02 9.61
N SER A 51 -18.03 -26.24 9.35
CA SER A 51 -18.93 -25.74 10.41
C SER A 51 -20.35 -26.24 10.16
N GLY A 52 -20.81 -27.11 11.04
CA GLY A 52 -22.13 -27.72 10.94
C GLY A 52 -23.26 -26.67 10.98
N HIS A 53 -24.30 -26.97 10.21
CA HIS A 53 -25.62 -26.31 10.13
C HIS A 53 -25.75 -25.07 9.23
N LEU A 54 -25.71 -25.29 7.91
CA LEU A 54 -26.59 -24.58 6.97
C LEU A 54 -27.04 -25.57 5.87
N LYS A 55 -28.36 -25.75 5.72
CA LYS A 55 -28.99 -26.65 4.74
C LYS A 55 -29.35 -25.87 3.47
N SER A 56 -28.89 -26.39 2.32
CA SER A 56 -29.36 -26.10 0.96
C SER A 56 -28.93 -24.80 0.26
N LEU A 57 -28.66 -24.93 -1.04
CA LEU A 57 -28.17 -23.89 -1.97
C LEU A 57 -29.23 -22.83 -2.36
N SER A 58 -30.45 -22.88 -1.84
CA SER A 58 -31.48 -21.88 -2.12
C SER A 58 -31.43 -20.64 -1.22
N ASP A 59 -30.61 -20.65 -0.16
CA ASP A 59 -30.55 -19.53 0.80
C ASP A 59 -29.51 -18.45 0.44
N VAL A 60 -28.75 -18.61 -0.66
CA VAL A 60 -27.73 -17.65 -1.13
C VAL A 60 -28.33 -16.58 -2.05
N SER A 61 -29.55 -16.15 -1.75
CA SER A 61 -30.19 -15.00 -2.39
C SER A 61 -30.45 -13.90 -1.39
N ASN A 62 -29.45 -13.54 -0.56
CA ASN A 62 -29.53 -12.29 0.17
C ASN A 62 -28.17 -11.58 0.24
N VAL A 63 -28.21 -10.33 -0.22
CA VAL A 63 -27.25 -9.21 -0.12
C VAL A 63 -26.87 -8.88 1.36
N THR A 64 -27.21 -9.76 2.29
CA THR A 64 -27.09 -9.63 3.73
C THR A 64 -25.72 -10.05 4.25
N GLY A 65 -24.98 -10.95 3.62
CA GLY A 65 -23.70 -11.45 4.18
C GLY A 65 -22.66 -10.36 4.48
N TYR A 66 -22.32 -9.52 3.50
CA TYR A 66 -21.33 -8.44 3.68
C TYR A 66 -21.87 -7.27 4.49
N LYS A 67 -23.13 -6.88 4.27
CA LYS A 67 -23.80 -5.81 5.05
C LYS A 67 -23.98 -6.21 6.52
N ASN A 68 -24.28 -7.48 6.79
CA ASN A 68 -24.42 -8.01 8.14
C ASN A 68 -23.06 -8.25 8.79
N PHE A 69 -22.02 -8.63 8.03
CA PHE A 69 -20.66 -8.71 8.57
C PHE A 69 -20.17 -7.32 8.99
N LYS A 70 -20.32 -6.31 8.11
CA LYS A 70 -19.98 -4.92 8.42
C LYS A 70 -20.78 -4.38 9.62
N LYS A 71 -22.11 -4.57 9.64
CA LYS A 71 -22.97 -4.18 10.78
C LYS A 71 -22.63 -4.92 12.07
N SER A 72 -22.44 -6.24 12.02
CA SER A 72 -22.11 -7.06 13.19
C SER A 72 -20.77 -6.64 13.80
N TYR A 73 -19.78 -6.33 12.97
CA TYR A 73 -18.49 -5.84 13.44
C TYR A 73 -18.59 -4.41 13.98
N GLU A 74 -19.32 -3.51 13.31
CA GLU A 74 -19.63 -2.16 13.83
C GLU A 74 -20.31 -2.24 15.21
N GLU A 75 -21.23 -3.19 15.42
CA GLU A 75 -21.86 -3.45 16.72
C GLU A 75 -20.89 -4.03 17.77
N VAL A 76 -19.99 -4.94 17.38
CA VAL A 76 -18.96 -5.49 18.29
C VAL A 76 -17.96 -4.42 18.72
N VAL A 77 -17.52 -3.56 17.81
CA VAL A 77 -16.64 -2.42 18.11
C VAL A 77 -17.34 -1.41 19.01
N LYS A 78 -18.62 -1.13 18.75
CA LYS A 78 -19.44 -0.24 19.59
C LYS A 78 -19.65 -0.81 21.00
N LYS A 79 -19.95 -2.11 21.14
CA LYS A 79 -20.03 -2.80 22.43
C LYS A 79 -18.71 -2.82 23.20
N LYS A 80 -17.58 -3.00 22.52
CA LYS A 80 -16.25 -2.99 23.14
C LYS A 80 -15.90 -1.61 23.72
N ASN A 81 -16.45 -0.54 23.13
CA ASN A 81 -16.32 0.84 23.62
C ASN A 81 -17.34 1.18 24.72
N GLU A 82 -18.54 0.60 24.70
CA GLU A 82 -19.56 0.78 25.75
C GLU A 82 -19.21 0.05 27.06
N CYS A 83 -18.62 -1.15 27.00
CA CYS A 83 -18.13 -1.88 28.19
C CYS A 83 -17.02 -1.15 28.96
N ARG A 84 -16.42 -0.08 28.40
CA ARG A 84 -15.42 0.76 29.08
C ARG A 84 -16.02 2.00 29.76
N ARG A 85 -17.30 2.32 29.52
CA ARG A 85 -17.97 3.53 30.05
C ARG A 85 -18.78 3.29 31.32
N THR A 86 -19.04 2.04 31.70
CA THR A 86 -19.72 1.70 32.97
C THR A 86 -18.73 1.11 33.96
N GLY A 87 -17.82 1.94 34.46
CA GLY A 87 -16.99 1.63 35.63
C GLY A 87 -17.48 2.42 36.84
N THR A 88 -18.57 2.00 37.48
CA THR A 88 -18.97 2.53 38.79
C THR A 88 -18.47 1.62 39.92
N HIS A 89 -17.52 2.20 40.67
CA HIS A 89 -17.26 2.10 42.11
C HIS A 89 -16.58 0.87 42.74
N GLY A 90 -15.39 1.16 43.33
CA GLY A 90 -15.02 0.69 44.67
C GLY A 90 -13.54 0.37 44.87
N GLY A 91 -12.72 1.32 45.36
CA GLY A 91 -11.36 1.01 45.84
C GLY A 91 -10.37 2.19 45.94
N ILE A 92 -10.60 3.04 46.95
CA ILE A 92 -9.76 4.10 47.58
C ILE A 92 -8.24 4.03 47.35
N GLY A 93 -7.63 5.17 46.92
CA GLY A 93 -6.32 5.62 47.44
C GLY A 93 -5.24 6.10 46.46
N HIS A 94 -5.33 7.32 45.92
CA HIS A 94 -4.25 8.34 45.86
C HIS A 94 -4.68 9.58 45.02
N PRO A 95 -4.48 10.83 45.49
CA PRO A 95 -4.63 12.02 44.66
C PRO A 95 -3.33 12.30 43.88
N ASP A 96 -3.48 12.96 42.73
CA ASP A 96 -2.43 13.60 41.92
C ASP A 96 -1.65 12.74 40.90
N ALA A 97 -2.36 11.91 40.14
CA ALA A 97 -1.97 11.64 38.76
C ALA A 97 -2.99 12.32 37.84
N GLU A 98 -2.59 13.39 37.16
CA GLU A 98 -3.29 13.87 35.97
C GLU A 98 -3.28 12.72 34.95
N ILE A 99 -4.33 11.91 34.99
CA ILE A 99 -4.64 10.93 33.95
C ILE A 99 -5.03 11.78 32.75
N ILE A 100 -4.04 12.14 31.93
CA ILE A 100 -4.26 12.51 30.54
C ILE A 100 -5.08 11.35 29.96
N PRO A 101 -6.33 11.55 29.52
CA PRO A 101 -7.06 10.49 28.87
C PRO A 101 -6.28 10.17 27.60
N GLN A 102 -5.58 9.03 27.57
CA GLN A 102 -5.16 8.44 26.31
C GLN A 102 -6.45 8.18 25.54
N ALA A 103 -6.76 9.09 24.63
CA ALA A 103 -7.80 8.92 23.65
C ALA A 103 -7.52 7.59 22.95
N THR A 104 -8.31 6.57 23.26
CA THR A 104 -8.40 5.37 22.44
C THR A 104 -8.93 5.84 21.09
N SER A 105 -8.00 6.04 20.15
CA SER A 105 -8.24 6.69 18.87
C SER A 105 -9.27 5.88 18.08
N TYR A 106 -10.39 6.52 17.76
CA TYR A 106 -11.21 6.13 16.63
C TYR A 106 -10.32 6.00 15.38
N ASP A 107 -10.46 4.87 14.67
CA ASP A 107 -10.15 4.61 13.25
C ASP A 107 -9.19 5.60 12.55
N GLN A 108 -8.00 5.80 13.12
CA GLN A 108 -7.06 6.82 12.65
C GLN A 108 -6.51 6.49 11.26
N ALA A 109 -6.59 5.23 10.82
CA ALA A 109 -5.98 4.78 9.58
C ALA A 109 -6.87 4.97 8.33
N CYS A 110 -7.99 5.68 8.41
CA CYS A 110 -8.88 5.91 7.27
C CYS A 110 -8.51 7.21 6.54
N LEU A 111 -8.38 7.17 5.22
CA LEU A 111 -8.10 8.37 4.41
C LEU A 111 -9.28 9.37 4.44
N THR A 112 -10.45 8.88 4.88
CA THR A 112 -11.67 9.63 5.17
C THR A 112 -11.95 9.68 6.67
N GLU A 113 -12.67 10.70 7.12
CA GLU A 113 -13.08 10.83 8.54
C GLU A 113 -14.11 9.76 8.93
N ASN A 114 -14.95 9.31 7.99
CA ASN A 114 -15.86 8.17 8.19
C ASN A 114 -15.80 7.17 7.02
N LEU A 115 -16.05 5.88 7.32
CA LEU A 115 -16.15 4.79 6.32
C LEU A 115 -17.33 4.94 5.34
N SER A 116 -18.30 5.81 5.65
CA SER A 116 -19.45 6.14 4.79
C SER A 116 -19.19 7.30 3.84
N ASP A 117 -18.11 8.06 4.05
CA ASP A 117 -17.83 9.24 3.27
C ASP A 117 -17.41 8.85 1.85
N LYS A 118 -17.84 9.66 0.88
CA LYS A 118 -17.37 9.51 -0.49
C LYS A 118 -15.86 9.80 -0.51
N VAL A 119 -15.07 8.80 -0.90
CA VAL A 119 -13.63 8.97 -1.08
C VAL A 119 -13.40 9.84 -2.32
N THR A 120 -12.73 10.97 -2.12
CA THR A 120 -12.34 11.92 -3.18
C THR A 120 -10.85 11.77 -3.48
N GLN A 121 -10.40 12.30 -4.61
CA GLN A 121 -8.98 12.31 -4.95
C GLN A 121 -8.14 13.01 -3.87
N ARG A 122 -8.65 14.09 -3.26
CA ARG A 122 -7.99 14.80 -2.16
C ARG A 122 -7.77 13.92 -0.92
N HIS A 123 -8.66 12.96 -0.66
CA HIS A 123 -8.46 11.99 0.42
C HIS A 123 -7.35 11.00 0.08
N LEU A 124 -7.33 10.52 -1.17
CA LEU A 124 -6.32 9.58 -1.66
C LEU A 124 -4.92 10.21 -1.71
N ASP A 125 -4.82 11.47 -2.17
CA ASP A 125 -3.57 12.21 -2.30
C ASP A 125 -2.84 12.49 -0.97
N LYS A 126 -3.49 12.21 0.18
CA LYS A 126 -2.82 12.21 1.48
C LYS A 126 -1.79 11.08 1.59
N LEU A 127 -2.04 9.95 0.94
CA LEU A 127 -1.17 8.77 0.96
C LEU A 127 -0.05 8.91 -0.08
N ILE A 128 1.20 8.99 0.38
CA ILE A 128 2.37 9.20 -0.48
C ILE A 128 3.11 7.89 -0.81
N SER A 129 3.05 6.90 0.09
CA SER A 129 3.72 5.61 -0.13
C SER A 129 3.04 4.48 0.64
N VAL A 130 3.10 3.27 0.08
CA VAL A 130 2.61 2.04 0.69
C VAL A 130 3.73 1.02 0.67
N GLN A 131 4.12 0.53 1.83
CA GLN A 131 5.22 -0.43 1.94
C GLN A 131 4.87 -1.52 2.95
N MET A 132 5.69 -2.56 3.04
CA MET A 132 5.43 -3.72 3.89
C MET A 132 6.58 -3.93 4.86
N VAL A 133 6.24 -4.33 6.08
CA VAL A 133 7.17 -4.60 7.19
C VAL A 133 6.76 -5.88 7.91
N TYR A 134 7.69 -6.44 8.67
CA TYR A 134 7.37 -7.42 9.70
C TYR A 134 7.28 -6.72 11.05
N ASP A 135 6.22 -7.04 11.78
CA ASP A 135 6.07 -6.77 13.20
C ASP A 135 6.68 -7.93 13.98
N VAL A 136 7.74 -7.65 14.76
CA VAL A 136 8.51 -8.63 15.55
C VAL A 136 8.29 -8.46 17.06
N TYR A 137 7.26 -7.73 17.46
CA TYR A 137 6.98 -7.46 18.87
C TYR A 137 6.72 -8.75 19.67
N ASP A 138 7.30 -8.81 20.87
CA ASP A 138 7.16 -9.88 21.88
C ASP A 138 7.61 -11.30 21.49
N GLY A 139 8.56 -11.46 20.57
CA GLY A 139 9.15 -12.79 20.27
C GLY A 139 8.16 -13.80 19.68
N ASN A 140 6.98 -13.33 19.28
CA ASN A 140 6.00 -14.11 18.54
C ASN A 140 6.41 -14.23 17.08
N LEU A 141 5.75 -15.14 16.36
CA LEU A 141 5.85 -15.26 14.91
C LEU A 141 5.66 -13.89 14.23
N PRO A 142 6.64 -13.44 13.44
CA PRO A 142 6.61 -12.13 12.82
C PRO A 142 5.38 -11.97 11.94
N LYS A 143 4.63 -10.90 12.16
CA LYS A 143 3.38 -10.64 11.44
C LYS A 143 3.64 -9.67 10.30
N GLU A 144 3.23 -10.05 9.10
CA GLU A 144 3.25 -9.18 7.93
C GLU A 144 2.29 -7.99 8.17
N LYS A 145 2.77 -6.76 7.98
CA LYS A 145 1.97 -5.53 8.09
C LYS A 145 2.22 -4.64 6.88
N LEU A 146 1.20 -3.88 6.51
CA LEU A 146 1.31 -2.83 5.51
C LEU A 146 1.44 -1.48 6.21
N VAL A 147 2.33 -0.60 5.74
CA VAL A 147 2.55 0.73 6.28
C VAL A 147 2.13 1.77 5.24
N TYR A 148 1.19 2.63 5.61
CA TYR A 148 0.84 3.84 4.88
C TYR A 148 1.69 4.99 5.37
N PHE A 149 2.33 5.68 4.44
CA PHE A 149 3.03 6.94 4.69
C PHE A 149 2.17 8.07 4.18
N LEU A 150 1.88 9.04 5.04
CA LEU A 150 1.07 10.20 4.68
C LEU A 150 1.92 11.45 4.46
N LYS A 151 1.34 12.40 3.72
CA LYS A 151 1.97 13.67 3.36
C LYS A 151 2.30 14.57 4.55
N ASP A 152 1.55 14.46 5.64
CA ASP A 152 1.79 15.18 6.89
C ASP A 152 2.91 14.55 7.75
N GLY A 153 3.53 13.47 7.27
CA GLY A 153 4.58 12.74 7.95
C GLY A 153 4.07 11.68 8.94
N SER A 154 2.75 11.54 9.09
CA SER A 154 2.16 10.46 9.87
C SER A 154 2.25 9.12 9.13
N THR A 155 2.19 8.03 9.90
CA THR A 155 2.24 6.67 9.38
C THR A 155 1.17 5.80 10.00
N PHE A 156 0.53 4.94 9.21
CA PHE A 156 -0.43 3.94 9.71
C PHE A 156 0.04 2.54 9.41
N VAL A 157 0.03 1.69 10.43
CA VAL A 157 0.34 0.25 10.31
C VAL A 157 -0.97 -0.51 10.24
N LEU A 158 -1.13 -1.28 9.16
CA LEU A 158 -2.35 -1.96 8.80
C LEU A 158 -2.15 -3.47 8.81
N THR A 159 -3.12 -4.17 9.35
CA THR A 159 -3.26 -5.62 9.29
C THR A 159 -4.06 -6.04 8.06
N ASP A 160 -4.08 -7.36 7.81
CA ASP A 160 -4.90 -7.95 6.74
C ASP A 160 -6.40 -7.61 6.93
N LEU A 161 -6.85 -7.63 8.19
CA LEU A 161 -8.23 -7.28 8.55
C LEU A 161 -8.51 -5.81 8.22
N ASP A 162 -7.61 -4.90 8.53
CA ASP A 162 -7.79 -3.47 8.25
C ASP A 162 -7.93 -3.20 6.75
N ILE A 163 -7.15 -3.89 5.92
CA ILE A 163 -7.26 -3.82 4.45
C ILE A 163 -8.62 -4.33 3.97
N SER A 164 -9.12 -5.45 4.51
CA SER A 164 -10.42 -6.00 4.11
C SER A 164 -11.62 -5.08 4.38
N MET A 165 -11.45 -4.11 5.29
CA MET A 165 -12.48 -3.14 5.65
C MET A 165 -12.41 -1.83 4.86
N LYS A 166 -11.35 -1.61 4.06
CA LYS A 166 -11.21 -0.38 3.26
C LYS A 166 -12.24 -0.30 2.15
N ASN A 167 -12.57 0.92 1.77
CA ASN A 167 -13.47 1.18 0.64
C ASN A 167 -12.80 0.79 -0.70
N LEU A 168 -13.62 0.55 -1.73
CA LEU A 168 -13.15 0.08 -3.04
C LEU A 168 -12.14 1.01 -3.70
N GLU A 169 -12.35 2.33 -3.62
CA GLU A 169 -11.49 3.32 -4.29
C GLU A 169 -10.12 3.44 -3.60
N GLU A 170 -10.08 3.41 -2.27
CA GLU A 170 -8.84 3.33 -1.49
C GLU A 170 -8.09 2.03 -1.79
N LEU A 171 -8.76 0.88 -1.84
CA LEU A 171 -8.11 -0.39 -2.18
C LEU A 171 -7.49 -0.35 -3.59
N ARG A 172 -8.21 0.20 -4.57
CA ARG A 172 -7.72 0.41 -5.93
C ARG A 172 -6.49 1.33 -5.94
N TYR A 173 -6.53 2.42 -5.20
CA TYR A 173 -5.42 3.35 -5.08
C TYR A 173 -4.19 2.73 -4.41
N VAL A 174 -4.39 2.01 -3.31
CA VAL A 174 -3.35 1.29 -2.57
C VAL A 174 -2.71 0.22 -3.46
N GLN A 175 -3.52 -0.53 -4.22
CA GLN A 175 -3.01 -1.49 -5.18
C GLN A 175 -2.17 -0.84 -6.29
N TYR A 176 -2.53 0.36 -6.72
CA TYR A 176 -1.77 1.15 -7.69
C TYR A 176 -0.43 1.63 -7.10
N MET A 177 -0.44 2.09 -5.85
CA MET A 177 0.73 2.60 -5.14
C MET A 177 1.73 1.51 -4.74
N PHE A 178 1.22 0.31 -4.41
CA PHE A 178 2.00 -0.79 -3.88
C PHE A 178 2.80 -1.50 -4.99
N ILE A 179 4.11 -1.27 -5.01
CA ILE A 179 5.05 -1.86 -5.98
C ILE A 179 5.63 -3.15 -5.39
N PRO A 180 5.34 -4.34 -5.96
CA PRO A 180 5.89 -5.58 -5.44
C PRO A 180 7.40 -5.68 -5.67
N LYS A 181 8.14 -5.94 -4.58
CA LYS A 181 9.60 -6.12 -4.60
C LYS A 181 10.04 -7.56 -4.37
N ASP A 182 9.18 -8.35 -3.72
CA ASP A 182 9.43 -9.75 -3.34
C ASP A 182 8.12 -10.57 -3.39
N ASP A 183 8.22 -11.88 -3.18
CA ASP A 183 7.08 -12.80 -3.22
C ASP A 183 6.03 -12.50 -2.17
N LEU A 184 6.45 -11.94 -1.03
CA LEU A 184 5.54 -11.53 0.04
C LEU A 184 4.71 -10.31 -0.39
N CYS A 185 5.31 -9.34 -1.06
CA CYS A 185 4.58 -8.23 -1.66
C CYS A 185 3.60 -8.75 -2.73
N VAL A 186 3.98 -9.77 -3.50
CA VAL A 186 3.08 -10.40 -4.47
C VAL A 186 1.88 -11.06 -3.77
N LYS A 187 2.11 -11.75 -2.65
CA LYS A 187 1.05 -12.33 -1.80
C LYS A 187 0.10 -11.24 -1.29
N TRP A 188 0.61 -10.14 -0.75
CA TRP A 188 -0.21 -9.01 -0.29
C TRP A 188 -0.98 -8.32 -1.41
N ARG A 189 -0.36 -8.14 -2.58
CA ARG A 189 -1.05 -7.59 -3.73
C ARG A 189 -2.22 -8.46 -4.18
N LYS A 190 -2.09 -9.79 -4.10
CA LYS A 190 -3.19 -10.73 -4.35
C LYS A 190 -4.29 -10.61 -3.29
N LYS A 191 -3.95 -10.43 -2.01
CA LYS A 191 -4.94 -10.19 -0.95
C LYS A 191 -5.75 -8.91 -1.21
N ILE A 192 -5.08 -7.80 -1.51
CA ILE A 192 -5.73 -6.54 -1.89
C ILE A 192 -6.63 -6.74 -3.12
N GLN A 193 -6.16 -7.46 -4.14
CA GLN A 193 -6.96 -7.78 -5.33
C GLN A 193 -8.19 -8.61 -5.01
N SER A 194 -8.09 -9.59 -4.11
CA SER A 194 -9.23 -10.40 -3.66
C SER A 194 -10.27 -9.53 -2.95
N SER A 195 -9.85 -8.61 -2.07
CA SER A 195 -10.75 -7.65 -1.43
C SER A 195 -11.46 -6.76 -2.47
N ILE A 196 -10.72 -6.24 -3.46
CA ILE A 196 -11.31 -5.48 -4.58
C ILE A 196 -12.36 -6.32 -5.31
N ASN A 197 -12.05 -7.57 -5.65
CA ASN A 197 -12.97 -8.45 -6.38
C ASN A 197 -14.25 -8.73 -5.58
N LEU A 198 -14.15 -8.92 -4.26
CA LEU A 198 -15.31 -9.09 -3.39
C LEU A 198 -16.24 -7.85 -3.41
N HIS A 199 -15.66 -6.65 -3.34
CA HIS A 199 -16.43 -5.40 -3.49
C HIS A 199 -17.12 -5.31 -4.85
N LEU A 200 -16.40 -5.63 -5.93
CA LEU A 200 -16.94 -5.57 -7.29
C LEU A 200 -18.08 -6.56 -7.51
N MET A 201 -17.96 -7.78 -6.99
CA MET A 201 -19.02 -8.79 -7.01
C MET A 201 -20.25 -8.31 -6.25
N GLY A 202 -20.07 -7.72 -5.06
CA GLY A 202 -21.18 -7.19 -4.26
C GLY A 202 -21.91 -6.01 -4.91
N LEU A 203 -21.26 -5.28 -5.81
CA LEU A 203 -21.80 -4.10 -6.51
C LEU A 203 -22.14 -4.36 -7.99
N ASN A 204 -21.92 -5.57 -8.50
CA ASN A 204 -22.03 -5.91 -9.93
C ASN A 204 -21.22 -4.98 -10.85
N LEU A 205 -20.04 -4.56 -10.40
CA LEU A 205 -19.16 -3.64 -11.14
C LEU A 205 -18.06 -4.41 -11.88
N LYS A 206 -17.62 -3.87 -13.02
CA LYS A 206 -16.45 -4.39 -13.74
C LYS A 206 -15.16 -3.91 -13.08
N ASN A 207 -14.13 -4.75 -13.12
CA ASN A 207 -12.79 -4.34 -12.71
C ASN A 207 -12.10 -3.56 -13.84
N THR A 208 -12.05 -2.23 -13.72
CA THR A 208 -11.38 -1.33 -14.67
C THR A 208 -9.97 -0.93 -14.23
N GLY A 209 -9.51 -1.40 -13.07
CA GLY A 209 -8.29 -0.89 -12.43
C GLY A 209 -8.44 0.54 -11.90
N TYR A 210 -7.35 1.07 -11.33
CA TYR A 210 -7.27 2.45 -10.89
C TYR A 210 -6.66 3.33 -11.97
N ALA A 211 -7.32 4.43 -12.29
CA ALA A 211 -6.77 5.48 -13.14
C ALA A 211 -6.44 6.71 -12.26
N PRO A 212 -5.16 7.13 -12.20
CA PRO A 212 -4.77 8.31 -11.44
C PRO A 212 -5.51 9.56 -11.88
N LYS A 213 -5.88 10.42 -10.93
CA LYS A 213 -6.58 11.67 -11.18
C LYS A 213 -5.86 12.83 -10.51
N TYR A 214 -6.13 14.04 -10.97
CA TYR A 214 -5.71 15.28 -10.34
C TYR A 214 -6.91 16.23 -10.23
N ILE A 215 -6.74 17.30 -9.45
CA ILE A 215 -7.73 18.39 -9.37
C ILE A 215 -7.36 19.46 -10.40
N ASP A 216 -8.28 19.77 -11.31
CA ASP A 216 -8.10 20.81 -12.32
C ASP A 216 -8.24 22.23 -11.77
N MET A 217 -8.04 23.23 -12.62
CA MET A 217 -8.19 24.66 -12.26
C MET A 217 -9.61 25.02 -11.79
N ASP A 218 -10.63 24.25 -12.18
CA ASP A 218 -12.03 24.43 -11.80
C ASP A 218 -12.41 23.62 -10.54
N GLY A 219 -11.45 22.92 -9.93
CA GLY A 219 -11.66 22.11 -8.74
C GLY A 219 -12.29 20.74 -8.99
N GLN A 220 -12.36 20.28 -10.24
CA GLN A 220 -12.92 18.99 -10.63
C GLN A 220 -11.86 17.87 -10.64
N GLU A 221 -12.30 16.63 -10.41
CA GLU A 221 -11.44 15.46 -10.55
C GLU A 221 -11.30 15.06 -12.03
N VAL A 222 -10.09 15.19 -12.56
CA VAL A 222 -9.77 14.85 -13.95
C VAL A 222 -8.79 13.69 -14.00
N GLU A 223 -9.08 12.69 -14.83
CA GLU A 223 -8.19 11.55 -15.05
C GLU A 223 -6.89 11.99 -15.75
N MET A 224 -5.76 11.52 -15.24
CA MET A 224 -4.47 11.77 -15.86
C MET A 224 -4.39 11.05 -17.21
N LYS A 225 -4.02 11.79 -18.25
CA LYS A 225 -3.81 11.20 -19.58
C LYS A 225 -2.41 10.58 -19.64
N LYS A 226 -2.35 9.27 -19.86
CA LYS A 226 -1.07 8.57 -20.07
C LYS A 226 -0.35 9.10 -21.32
N GLY A 227 0.97 9.29 -21.24
CA GLY A 227 1.79 9.78 -22.35
C GLY A 227 1.64 11.28 -22.63
N SER A 228 0.97 12.05 -21.75
CA SER A 228 0.78 13.49 -21.94
C SER A 228 1.96 14.37 -21.48
N ALA A 229 3.00 13.79 -20.87
CA ALA A 229 4.15 14.56 -20.40
C ALA A 229 5.15 14.80 -21.54
N PHE A 230 5.74 15.99 -21.56
CA PHE A 230 6.71 16.39 -22.59
C PHE A 230 7.78 17.30 -22.00
N ILE A 231 8.95 17.31 -22.65
CA ILE A 231 10.10 18.12 -22.21
C ILE A 231 10.00 19.49 -22.86
N GLU A 232 10.12 20.53 -22.04
CA GLU A 232 10.23 21.91 -22.47
C GLU A 232 11.56 22.50 -22.05
N LYS A 233 11.99 23.55 -22.74
CA LYS A 233 13.22 24.28 -22.45
C LYS A 233 12.96 25.77 -22.48
N THR A 234 13.13 26.42 -21.32
CA THR A 234 12.95 27.86 -21.16
C THR A 234 14.19 28.43 -20.48
N LEU A 235 14.78 29.49 -21.04
CA LEU A 235 15.99 30.15 -20.51
C LEU A 235 17.16 29.17 -20.24
N GLY A 236 17.33 28.17 -21.12
CA GLY A 236 18.38 27.16 -20.99
C GLY A 236 18.10 26.07 -19.95
N ILE A 237 17.00 26.14 -19.21
CA ILE A 237 16.60 25.16 -18.21
C ILE A 237 15.61 24.18 -18.83
N GLU A 238 15.88 22.89 -18.73
CA GLU A 238 14.99 21.83 -19.17
C GLU A 238 14.12 21.33 -18.01
N TYR A 239 12.84 21.13 -18.29
CA TYR A 239 11.87 20.61 -17.35
C TYR A 239 10.85 19.73 -18.08
N LEU A 240 10.30 18.76 -17.35
CA LEU A 240 9.21 17.92 -17.80
C LEU A 240 7.89 18.54 -17.33
N SER A 241 7.05 18.92 -18.29
CA SER A 241 5.71 19.45 -18.05
C SER A 241 4.67 18.33 -18.09
N PHE A 242 3.75 18.31 -17.13
CA PHE A 242 2.67 17.33 -17.02
C PHE A 242 1.46 17.94 -16.29
N SER A 243 0.28 17.33 -16.42
CA SER A 243 -0.99 17.84 -15.83
C SER A 243 -1.14 19.37 -15.91
N LEU A 244 -1.00 19.93 -17.11
CA LEU A 244 -0.99 21.38 -17.34
C LEU A 244 -2.28 22.07 -16.87
N ASP A 245 -3.41 21.37 -16.98
CA ASP A 245 -4.73 21.88 -16.59
C ASP A 245 -5.01 21.71 -15.09
N SER A 246 -4.04 21.24 -14.30
CA SER A 246 -4.18 21.10 -12.85
C SER A 246 -4.23 22.45 -12.14
N GLU A 247 -4.84 22.48 -10.95
CA GLU A 247 -4.91 23.66 -10.07
C GLU A 247 -3.53 24.34 -9.86
N LYS A 248 -2.45 23.56 -9.94
CA LYS A 248 -1.07 24.04 -9.83
C LYS A 248 -0.23 23.40 -10.93
N VAL A 249 0.32 24.23 -11.81
CA VAL A 249 1.22 23.78 -12.89
C VAL A 249 2.25 22.78 -12.34
N LYS A 250 2.22 21.56 -12.88
CA LYS A 250 3.09 20.48 -12.46
C LYS A 250 4.28 20.34 -13.40
N LEU A 251 5.47 20.53 -12.82
CA LEU A 251 6.73 20.51 -13.55
C LEU A 251 7.82 19.82 -12.72
N ILE A 252 8.65 19.02 -13.39
CA ILE A 252 9.86 18.43 -12.81
C ILE A 252 11.05 19.04 -13.53
N TYR A 253 11.84 19.83 -12.82
CA TYR A 253 13.13 20.30 -13.34
C TYR A 253 14.07 19.11 -13.54
N LEU A 254 14.75 19.06 -14.68
CA LEU A 254 15.64 17.95 -15.00
C LEU A 254 16.99 18.07 -14.27
N GLU A 255 17.82 17.04 -14.43
CA GLU A 255 19.18 16.95 -13.87
C GLU A 255 19.18 16.96 -12.33
N GLU A 256 20.12 17.67 -11.70
CA GLU A 256 20.26 17.72 -10.23
C GLU A 256 19.03 18.29 -9.53
N ARG A 257 18.28 19.16 -10.22
CA ARG A 257 17.07 19.78 -9.66
C ARG A 257 15.92 18.79 -9.50
N MET A 258 15.96 17.67 -10.22
CA MET A 258 14.96 16.59 -10.12
C MET A 258 14.90 16.01 -8.71
N LEU A 259 16.01 16.02 -7.96
CA LEU A 259 16.09 15.52 -6.57
C LEU A 259 15.10 16.23 -5.61
N ARG A 260 14.71 17.47 -5.93
CA ARG A 260 13.76 18.27 -5.14
C ARG A 260 12.30 17.89 -5.37
N SER A 261 12.01 17.03 -6.34
CA SER A 261 10.64 16.63 -6.69
C SER A 261 10.00 15.84 -5.53
N SER A 262 8.70 16.05 -5.33
CA SER A 262 7.93 15.26 -4.38
C SER A 262 7.68 13.84 -4.91
N ILE A 263 7.33 12.91 -4.03
CA ILE A 263 6.98 11.52 -4.42
C ILE A 263 5.75 11.53 -5.32
N GLU A 264 4.77 12.37 -5.01
CA GLU A 264 3.52 12.51 -5.74
C GLU A 264 3.77 13.04 -7.15
N ASP A 265 4.59 14.09 -7.28
CA ASP A 265 4.95 14.66 -8.58
C ASP A 265 5.73 13.65 -9.43
N LEU A 266 6.67 12.90 -8.83
CA LEU A 266 7.39 11.82 -9.52
C LEU A 266 6.43 10.73 -10.01
N ARG A 267 5.47 10.28 -9.19
CA ARG A 267 4.50 9.25 -9.59
C ARG A 267 3.60 9.72 -10.74
N ALA A 268 3.06 10.93 -10.64
CA ALA A 268 2.24 11.53 -11.69
C ALA A 268 3.02 11.67 -13.01
N ALA A 269 4.23 12.24 -12.94
CA ALA A 269 5.11 12.39 -14.10
C ALA A 269 5.49 11.04 -14.71
N ILE A 270 5.84 10.04 -13.90
CA ILE A 270 6.13 8.68 -14.38
C ILE A 270 4.90 8.10 -15.09
N TYR A 271 3.69 8.28 -14.56
CA TYR A 271 2.48 7.80 -15.23
C TYR A 271 2.27 8.47 -16.60
N GLN A 272 2.45 9.78 -16.68
CA GLN A 272 2.21 10.58 -17.89
C GLN A 272 3.38 10.59 -18.87
N THR A 273 4.57 10.11 -18.50
CA THR A 273 5.72 10.02 -19.42
C THR A 273 5.61 8.79 -20.31
N ASP A 274 5.57 8.99 -21.62
CA ASP A 274 5.48 7.89 -22.59
C ASP A 274 6.78 7.07 -22.70
N GLN A 275 6.68 5.85 -23.23
CA GLN A 275 7.81 4.94 -23.41
C GLN A 275 8.38 4.91 -24.83
N ASP A 276 7.70 5.51 -25.80
CA ASP A 276 8.07 5.40 -27.21
C ASP A 276 9.30 6.24 -27.54
N ASP A 277 9.42 7.44 -26.96
CA ASP A 277 10.61 8.28 -27.10
C ASP A 277 11.79 7.78 -26.25
N LYS A 278 12.99 7.72 -26.84
CA LYS A 278 14.20 7.21 -26.18
C LYS A 278 14.68 8.11 -25.04
N SER A 279 14.55 9.42 -25.18
CA SER A 279 14.93 10.41 -24.16
C SER A 279 13.96 10.35 -22.98
N LEU A 280 12.65 10.33 -23.23
CA LEU A 280 11.61 10.18 -22.22
C LEU A 280 11.73 8.84 -21.49
N ARG A 281 12.05 7.75 -22.20
CA ARG A 281 12.31 6.44 -21.58
C ARG A 281 13.49 6.48 -20.61
N LYS A 282 14.59 7.17 -20.96
CA LYS A 282 15.75 7.33 -20.08
C LYS A 282 15.41 8.19 -18.86
N LEU A 283 14.68 9.29 -19.07
CA LEU A 283 14.21 10.16 -18.00
C LEU A 283 13.27 9.44 -17.05
N ARG A 284 12.29 8.71 -17.58
CA ARG A 284 11.33 7.88 -16.81
C ARG A 284 12.05 6.91 -15.88
N ARG A 285 13.12 6.24 -16.35
CA ARG A 285 13.92 5.35 -15.50
C ARG A 285 14.57 6.11 -14.34
N LYS A 286 15.20 7.25 -14.62
CA LYS A 286 15.79 8.09 -13.57
C LYS A 286 14.76 8.54 -12.53
N MET A 287 13.55 8.90 -12.97
CA MET A 287 12.46 9.25 -12.05
C MET A 287 12.00 8.06 -11.21
N ILE A 288 11.92 6.85 -11.79
CA ILE A 288 11.61 5.62 -11.06
C ILE A 288 12.68 5.32 -10.01
N ASP A 289 13.96 5.41 -10.38
CA ASP A 289 15.06 5.15 -9.44
C ASP A 289 15.02 6.13 -8.26
N LEU A 290 14.81 7.42 -8.55
CA LEU A 290 14.65 8.46 -7.52
C LEU A 290 13.41 8.25 -6.64
N LEU A 291 12.29 7.82 -7.24
CA LEU A 291 11.07 7.49 -6.50
C LEU A 291 11.34 6.35 -5.50
N LEU A 292 12.04 5.30 -5.93
CA LEU A 292 12.39 4.17 -5.08
C LEU A 292 13.36 4.57 -3.95
N GLU A 293 14.29 5.48 -4.22
CA GLU A 293 15.19 6.06 -3.20
C GLU A 293 14.40 6.84 -2.14
N LYS A 294 13.47 7.70 -2.54
CA LYS A 294 12.61 8.45 -1.61
C LYS A 294 11.68 7.54 -0.80
N ASP A 295 11.10 6.51 -1.44
CA ASP A 295 10.33 5.49 -0.72
C ASP A 295 11.21 4.76 0.33
N ASP A 296 12.47 4.47 -0.01
CA ASP A 296 13.42 3.82 0.90
C ASP A 296 13.81 4.72 2.09
N GLU A 297 13.98 6.02 1.87
CA GLU A 297 14.23 7.00 2.93
C GLU A 297 13.06 7.07 3.93
N LEU A 298 11.82 7.10 3.45
CA LEU A 298 10.62 7.05 4.31
C LEU A 298 10.63 5.80 5.19
N MET A 299 10.95 4.64 4.60
CA MET A 299 11.01 3.38 5.34
C MET A 299 12.14 3.39 6.39
N LYS A 300 13.33 3.90 6.04
CA LYS A 300 14.45 4.02 6.99
C LYS A 300 14.07 4.88 8.19
N GLN A 301 13.44 6.04 7.96
CA GLN A 301 12.99 6.93 9.02
C GLN A 301 11.94 6.27 9.91
N PHE A 302 11.02 5.50 9.32
CA PHE A 302 10.01 4.76 10.08
C PHE A 302 10.64 3.68 10.97
N LEU A 303 11.54 2.84 10.43
CA LEU A 303 12.19 1.77 11.19
C LEU A 303 13.11 2.29 12.29
N GLN A 304 13.74 3.45 12.10
CA GLN A 304 14.53 4.12 13.15
C GLN A 304 13.67 4.56 14.34
N LYS A 305 12.41 4.92 14.11
CA LYS A 305 11.48 5.36 15.15
C LYS A 305 10.70 4.22 15.80
N ASN A 306 10.51 3.12 15.08
CA ASN A 306 9.67 2.00 15.49
C ASN A 306 10.47 0.69 15.40
N THR A 307 11.25 0.42 16.45
CA THR A 307 12.21 -0.70 16.52
C THR A 307 11.56 -2.08 16.56
N GLU A 308 10.26 -2.14 16.84
CA GLU A 308 9.44 -3.34 16.81
C GLU A 308 9.11 -3.82 15.39
N PHE A 309 9.45 -3.02 14.36
CA PHE A 309 9.32 -3.41 12.98
C PHE A 309 10.68 -3.64 12.34
N ILE A 310 10.72 -4.58 11.41
CA ILE A 310 11.87 -4.81 10.54
C ILE A 310 11.43 -4.81 9.08
N ARG A 311 12.38 -4.47 8.21
CA ARG A 311 12.17 -4.57 6.78
C ARG A 311 12.08 -6.03 6.37
N VAL A 312 11.22 -6.30 5.40
CA VAL A 312 11.03 -7.64 4.83
C VAL A 312 12.34 -8.22 4.29
N SER A 313 13.16 -7.40 3.62
CA SER A 313 14.48 -7.80 3.10
C SER A 313 15.49 -8.17 4.17
N ASP A 314 15.30 -7.66 5.39
CA ASP A 314 16.28 -7.80 6.46
C ASP A 314 15.93 -8.99 7.38
N TYR A 315 14.81 -9.66 7.10
CA TYR A 315 14.25 -10.72 7.93
C TYR A 315 15.16 -11.95 8.07
N GLU A 316 15.81 -12.38 6.99
CA GLU A 316 16.77 -13.49 7.06
C GLU A 316 17.96 -13.16 7.98
N GLY A 317 18.40 -11.89 8.00
CA GLY A 317 19.43 -11.42 8.91
C GLY A 317 18.96 -11.44 10.37
N TYR A 318 17.71 -11.02 10.59
CA TYR A 318 17.06 -11.06 11.91
C TYR A 318 16.95 -12.49 12.47
N LEU A 319 16.54 -13.46 11.65
CA LEU A 319 16.44 -14.87 12.05
C LEU A 319 17.80 -15.45 12.44
N LYS A 320 18.88 -15.10 11.73
CA LYS A 320 20.24 -15.54 12.09
C LYS A 320 20.69 -15.02 13.45
N GLN A 321 20.21 -13.84 13.85
CA GLN A 321 20.51 -13.24 15.16
C GLN A 321 19.59 -13.78 16.27
N ASN A 322 18.44 -14.34 15.90
CA ASN A 322 17.42 -14.86 16.82
C ASN A 322 17.06 -16.31 16.48
N PRO A 323 17.98 -17.28 16.70
CA PRO A 323 17.84 -18.66 16.24
C PRO A 323 16.72 -19.45 16.93
N TYR A 324 16.12 -18.89 17.99
CA TYR A 324 14.99 -19.49 18.71
C TYR A 324 13.64 -19.29 18.00
N ILE A 325 13.60 -18.45 16.96
CA ILE A 325 12.40 -18.24 16.14
C ILE A 325 12.40 -19.28 15.01
N ASP A 326 11.39 -20.17 14.99
CA ASP A 326 11.25 -21.19 13.95
C ASP A 326 10.85 -20.54 12.60
N PRO A 327 11.67 -20.66 11.54
CA PRO A 327 11.36 -20.08 10.23
C PRO A 327 10.27 -20.84 9.46
N THR A 328 9.91 -22.07 9.87
CA THR A 328 8.93 -22.92 9.15
C THR A 328 7.48 -22.70 9.55
N SER A 329 7.21 -21.80 10.49
CA SER A 329 5.85 -21.54 10.99
C SER A 329 5.10 -20.39 10.28
N ILE A 330 5.57 -19.97 9.09
CA ILE A 330 4.99 -18.89 8.25
C ILE A 330 4.15 -19.42 7.09
#